data_AF-A0A8J3GQQ9-F1
#
_entry.id   AF-A0A8J3GQQ9-F1
#
_cell.length_a   1.000
_cell.length_b   1.000
_cell.length_c   1.000
_cell.angle_alpha   90.00
_cell.angle_beta   90.00
_cell.angle_gamma   90.00
#
_symmetry.space_group_name_H-M   'P 1'
#
loop_
_entity.id
_entity.type
_entity.pdbx_description
1 polymer ?
#
loop_
_entity_poly.entity_id
_entity_poly.type
_entity_poly.pdbx_seq_one_letter_code
_entity_poly.pdbx_strand_id
1 'polypeptide(L)'
;MRRDSARRKGARRPTVRRIAAVAVVGFALPLTACSTSAASGVGLTRDGCPADIRIQTDDMPRVEWGFLYGLLDPDQIRIGVNSVSAPLLIDGEESGSQLTILLGDPDDGVSANVELHDDPSILLGAVDTDIAILDARRYPTVGVFAPLLRDPRIAYWDVRVHPGIPTVQAIGGQATPDGTALLPFVTTPGDPFSDYAVGAQFLTPEQILTDPPPSIQGLIDADGVPAQTGDLLTDPYRFEQLTESPESLAWQLIDDAGYERDAGVLSARPQSLVRYPECLAVLVPVLQQALVDYLDDPDETTALVVELSARLGDVEYGAALAAAALELLHAEDIVGNGGNAAIGDIELGRLRDLFEIAVPAWKRAGVDVPKGVVPDDVVTNRFIDRTIGL
;
A
#
# COMPACT_ATOMS: atom_id res chain seq x y z
N MET A 1 -53.03 10.96 35.51
CA MET A 1 -52.54 12.32 35.85
C MET A 1 -51.15 12.44 35.25
N ARG A 2 -50.96 12.98 34.04
CA ARG A 2 -50.53 14.38 33.76
C ARG A 2 -49.40 14.79 34.73
N ARG A 3 -48.16 15.05 34.30
CA ARG A 3 -47.76 16.07 33.31
C ARG A 3 -46.30 15.89 32.84
N ASP A 4 -46.09 16.24 31.58
CA ASP A 4 -44.83 16.52 30.90
C ASP A 4 -43.98 17.61 31.55
N SER A 5 -42.66 17.53 31.33
CA SER A 5 -41.86 18.72 31.02
C SER A 5 -40.59 18.35 30.25
N ALA A 6 -40.67 18.49 28.92
CA ALA A 6 -39.53 18.60 28.04
C ALA A 6 -38.76 19.91 28.31
N ARG A 7 -37.43 19.89 28.22
CA ARG A 7 -36.62 21.11 28.05
C ARG A 7 -35.48 20.90 27.04
N ARG A 8 -35.83 21.25 25.80
CA ARG A 8 -35.08 22.00 24.78
C ARG A 8 -33.55 21.91 24.75
N LYS A 9 -33.08 21.29 23.65
CA LYS A 9 -31.80 21.54 22.97
C LYS A 9 -31.60 23.06 22.75
N GLY A 10 -30.49 23.59 23.24
CA GLY A 10 -30.01 24.94 22.95
C GLY A 10 -29.10 24.93 21.72
N ALA A 11 -29.45 25.74 20.73
CA ALA A 11 -28.76 25.89 19.46
C ALA A 11 -27.36 26.52 19.63
N ARG A 12 -26.38 25.97 18.89
CA ARG A 12 -25.07 26.59 18.64
C ARG A 12 -25.27 27.90 17.88
N ARG A 13 -24.66 29.00 18.37
CA ARG A 13 -24.49 30.24 17.61
C ARG A 13 -23.06 30.30 17.05
N PRO A 14 -22.87 30.76 15.81
CA PRO A 14 -21.55 30.93 15.23
C PRO A 14 -20.91 32.21 15.78
N THR A 15 -19.74 32.08 16.41
CA THR A 15 -18.96 33.22 16.88
C THR A 15 -17.97 33.62 15.78
N VAL A 16 -18.26 34.74 15.12
CA VAL A 16 -17.35 35.43 14.21
C VAL A 16 -16.19 36.00 15.02
N ARG A 17 -14.96 35.50 14.81
CA ARG A 17 -13.74 36.11 15.35
C ARG A 17 -13.17 37.07 14.30
N ARG A 18 -13.14 38.37 14.64
CA ARG A 18 -12.41 39.40 13.88
C ARG A 18 -11.01 39.57 14.44
N ILE A 19 -10.06 39.65 13.52
CA ILE A 19 -8.65 39.95 13.72
C ILE A 19 -8.52 41.43 14.11
N ALA A 20 -7.77 41.71 15.18
CA ALA A 20 -7.34 43.06 15.53
C ALA A 20 -5.81 43.08 15.52
N ALA A 21 -5.26 43.84 14.57
CA ALA A 21 -3.86 44.19 14.49
C ALA A 21 -3.50 45.18 15.61
N VAL A 22 -2.43 44.91 16.34
CA VAL A 22 -1.75 45.90 17.19
C VAL A 22 -0.28 45.91 16.78
N ALA A 23 0.14 47.03 16.20
CA ALA A 23 1.52 47.36 15.94
C ALA A 23 2.18 47.87 17.22
N VAL A 24 3.32 47.30 17.59
CA VAL A 24 4.30 47.95 18.47
C VAL A 24 5.66 47.85 17.81
N VAL A 25 6.20 49.03 17.50
CA VAL A 25 7.55 49.27 17.00
C VAL A 25 8.50 49.25 18.19
N GLY A 26 9.53 48.40 18.13
CA GLY A 26 10.63 48.35 19.09
C GLY A 26 11.93 48.04 18.36
N PHE A 27 12.75 49.08 18.18
CA PHE A 27 13.99 49.10 17.41
C PHE A 27 15.16 48.60 18.29
N ALA A 28 15.86 47.54 17.87
CA ALA A 28 17.21 47.20 18.36
C ALA A 28 17.99 46.48 17.25
N LEU A 29 19.14 47.05 16.87
CA LEU A 29 20.10 46.60 15.86
C LEU A 29 21.34 45.97 16.56
N PRO A 30 22.20 45.22 15.86
CA PRO A 30 22.29 43.77 16.01
C PRO A 30 23.57 43.31 16.72
N LEU A 31 23.51 42.17 17.39
CA LEU A 31 24.69 41.34 17.65
C LEU A 31 24.62 40.15 16.69
N THR A 32 25.28 40.28 15.55
CA THR A 32 25.60 39.17 14.64
C THR A 32 26.63 38.28 15.32
N ALA A 33 26.16 37.34 16.13
CA ALA A 33 26.88 36.11 16.36
C ALA A 33 26.51 35.17 15.20
N CYS A 34 27.40 35.02 14.22
CA CYS A 34 27.40 33.87 13.35
C CYS A 34 27.76 32.64 14.19
N SER A 35 26.78 32.11 14.90
CA SER A 35 26.76 30.68 15.17
C SER A 35 26.29 30.05 13.89
N THR A 36 27.24 29.68 13.03
CA THR A 36 26.99 28.61 12.06
C THR A 36 26.72 27.37 12.88
N SER A 37 25.47 27.20 13.30
CA SER A 37 24.97 25.86 13.57
C SER A 37 25.08 25.19 12.21
N ALA A 38 26.08 24.33 12.04
CA ALA A 38 25.99 23.35 10.98
C ALA A 38 24.64 22.67 11.22
N ALA A 39 23.72 22.79 10.26
CA ALA A 39 22.53 21.98 10.27
C ALA A 39 23.04 20.55 10.37
N SER A 40 22.85 19.93 11.52
CA SER A 40 23.07 18.50 11.70
C SER A 40 21.89 17.79 11.04
N GLY A 41 21.68 18.06 9.76
CA GLY A 41 20.71 17.38 8.91
C GLY A 41 21.14 15.93 8.74
N VAL A 42 20.15 15.06 8.62
CA VAL A 42 20.35 13.64 8.32
C VAL A 42 21.18 13.54 7.04
N GLY A 43 22.26 12.77 7.06
CA GLY A 43 23.12 12.59 5.90
C GLY A 43 23.24 11.12 5.58
N LEU A 44 22.33 10.59 4.78
CA LEU A 44 22.17 9.15 4.58
C LEU A 44 23.48 8.45 4.22
N THR A 45 24.32 9.03 3.35
CA THR A 45 25.64 8.47 3.03
C THR A 45 26.61 8.47 4.21
N ARG A 46 26.58 9.51 5.06
CA ARG A 46 27.36 9.58 6.30
C ARG A 46 26.86 8.56 7.33
N ASP A 47 25.57 8.25 7.28
CA ASP A 47 24.88 7.30 8.14
C ASP A 47 24.89 5.86 7.55
N GLY A 48 25.78 5.60 6.59
CA GLY A 48 26.08 4.27 6.06
C GLY A 48 25.19 3.80 4.92
N CYS A 49 24.32 4.67 4.38
CA CYS A 49 23.52 4.34 3.20
C CYS A 49 24.34 4.35 1.92
N PRO A 50 23.92 3.55 0.91
CA PRO A 50 24.43 3.68 -0.45
C PRO A 50 24.29 5.11 -1.00
N ALA A 51 25.17 5.48 -1.93
CA ALA A 51 25.05 6.75 -2.66
C ALA A 51 23.79 6.80 -3.54
N ASP A 52 23.30 5.64 -3.99
CA ASP A 52 22.03 5.47 -4.69
C ASP A 52 21.20 4.44 -3.91
N ILE A 53 20.15 4.91 -3.25
CA ILE A 53 19.17 4.10 -2.54
C ILE A 53 18.13 3.68 -3.57
N ARG A 54 18.16 2.39 -3.92
CA ARG A 54 17.26 1.82 -4.92
C ARG A 54 16.13 1.06 -4.21
N ILE A 55 14.89 1.45 -4.49
CA ILE A 55 13.67 0.84 -3.94
C ILE A 55 12.82 0.30 -5.10
N GLN A 56 12.51 -1.00 -5.08
CA GLN A 56 11.63 -1.65 -6.05
C GLN A 56 10.18 -1.59 -5.55
N THR A 57 9.29 -0.90 -6.25
CA THR A 57 7.84 -0.98 -6.02
C THR A 57 7.25 -2.19 -6.75
N ASP A 58 6.03 -2.55 -6.37
CA ASP A 58 5.22 -3.61 -6.98
C ASP A 58 4.39 -3.11 -8.17
N ASP A 59 4.12 -1.81 -8.25
CA ASP A 59 3.40 -1.17 -9.35
C ASP A 59 4.11 0.12 -9.84
N MET A 60 3.53 0.71 -10.88
CA MET A 60 3.72 2.06 -11.38
C MET A 60 3.47 3.13 -10.29
N PRO A 61 3.76 4.41 -10.54
CA PRO A 61 3.45 5.46 -9.56
C PRO A 61 1.94 5.50 -9.23
N ARG A 62 1.64 5.36 -7.94
CA ARG A 62 0.29 5.42 -7.33
C ARG A 62 0.32 6.21 -6.02
N VAL A 63 -0.85 6.57 -5.49
CA VAL A 63 -0.94 7.41 -4.28
C VAL A 63 -0.45 6.69 -3.03
N GLU A 64 -0.64 5.39 -2.91
CA GLU A 64 -0.10 4.55 -1.82
C GLU A 64 1.44 4.60 -1.73
N TRP A 65 2.10 4.90 -2.85
CA TRP A 65 3.56 5.08 -2.94
C TRP A 65 4.00 6.54 -2.90
N GLY A 66 3.07 7.49 -2.75
CA GLY A 66 3.31 8.94 -2.83
C GLY A 66 4.44 9.42 -1.94
N PHE A 67 4.58 8.84 -0.75
CA PHE A 67 5.65 9.17 0.21
C PHE A 67 7.07 8.99 -0.38
N LEU A 68 7.29 8.03 -1.28
CA LEU A 68 8.58 7.86 -1.96
C LEU A 68 8.86 9.01 -2.93
N TYR A 69 7.82 9.49 -3.62
CA TYR A 69 7.94 10.57 -4.60
C TYR A 69 8.11 11.93 -3.92
N GLY A 70 7.53 12.13 -2.74
CA GLY A 70 7.72 13.33 -1.92
C GLY A 70 9.17 13.53 -1.43
N LEU A 71 9.98 12.46 -1.43
CA LEU A 71 11.41 12.53 -1.10
C LEU A 71 12.30 12.94 -2.27
N LEU A 72 11.77 13.02 -3.50
CA LEU A 72 12.55 13.38 -4.69
C LEU A 72 12.71 14.90 -4.79
N ASP A 73 13.90 15.38 -5.11
CA ASP A 73 14.08 16.76 -5.56
C ASP A 73 13.29 17.00 -6.86
N PRO A 74 12.23 17.83 -6.83
CA PRO A 74 11.33 18.01 -7.97
C PRO A 74 12.03 18.67 -9.17
N ASP A 75 13.10 19.43 -8.95
CA ASP A 75 13.84 20.12 -10.01
C ASP A 75 14.84 19.20 -10.74
N GLN A 76 15.11 18.01 -10.18
CA GLN A 76 16.15 17.10 -10.67
C GLN A 76 15.64 15.69 -11.01
N ILE A 77 14.33 15.54 -11.21
CA ILE A 77 13.70 14.27 -11.57
C ILE A 77 14.19 13.77 -12.94
N ARG A 78 14.65 12.52 -12.95
CA ARG A 78 15.04 11.75 -14.13
C ARG A 78 14.12 10.54 -14.29
N ILE A 79 13.47 10.44 -15.44
CA ILE A 79 12.63 9.29 -15.80
C ILE A 79 13.42 8.36 -16.71
N GLY A 80 13.59 7.11 -16.27
CA GLY A 80 14.11 5.99 -17.07
C GLY A 80 12.98 5.14 -17.64
N VAL A 81 13.32 3.96 -18.17
CA VAL A 81 12.30 3.06 -18.78
C VAL A 81 11.31 2.57 -17.72
N ASN A 82 11.80 1.97 -16.62
CA ASN A 82 11.00 1.51 -15.48
C ASN A 82 11.54 2.10 -14.17
N SER A 83 11.87 3.39 -14.18
CA SER A 83 12.44 4.02 -12.98
C SER A 83 12.24 5.53 -12.94
N VAL A 84 12.19 6.07 -11.74
CA VAL A 84 12.23 7.51 -11.46
C VAL A 84 13.35 7.74 -10.45
N SER A 85 14.18 8.77 -10.67
CA SER A 85 15.28 9.04 -9.76
C SER A 85 15.58 10.54 -9.60
N ALA A 86 15.99 10.95 -8.41
CA ALA A 86 16.44 12.32 -8.09
C ALA A 86 17.37 12.27 -6.86
N PRO A 87 18.07 13.37 -6.50
CA PRO A 87 18.55 13.56 -5.14
C PRO A 87 17.44 13.34 -4.12
N LEU A 88 17.75 12.66 -3.01
CA LEU A 88 16.81 12.43 -1.92
C LEU A 88 16.87 13.62 -0.96
N LEU A 89 15.74 14.30 -0.78
CA LEU A 89 15.56 15.41 0.14
C LEU A 89 14.99 14.95 1.49
N ILE A 90 15.51 15.52 2.57
CA ILE A 90 14.97 15.38 3.93
C ILE A 90 14.76 16.80 4.45
N ASP A 91 13.54 17.15 4.84
CA ASP A 91 13.16 18.51 5.24
C ASP A 91 13.57 19.59 4.20
N GLY A 92 13.55 19.23 2.91
CA GLY A 92 13.95 20.11 1.80
C GLY A 92 15.47 20.27 1.61
N GLU A 93 16.31 19.55 2.36
CA GLU A 93 17.77 19.54 2.21
C GLU A 93 18.28 18.24 1.59
N GLU A 94 19.32 18.29 0.74
CA GLU A 94 19.92 17.09 0.17
C GLU A 94 20.54 16.19 1.25
N SER A 95 20.11 14.93 1.29
CA SER A 95 20.63 13.91 2.20
C SER A 95 22.04 13.40 1.85
N GLY A 96 22.52 13.74 0.64
CA GLY A 96 23.75 13.20 0.05
C GLY A 96 23.60 11.83 -0.62
N SER A 97 22.41 11.21 -0.58
CA SER A 97 22.05 10.04 -1.38
C SER A 97 21.10 10.45 -2.52
N GLN A 98 21.15 9.71 -3.62
CA GLN A 98 20.09 9.66 -4.62
C GLN A 98 19.03 8.63 -4.19
N LEU A 99 17.76 8.90 -4.47
CA LEU A 99 16.70 7.91 -4.49
C LEU A 99 16.41 7.48 -5.93
N THR A 100 16.40 6.18 -6.17
CA THR A 100 15.93 5.57 -7.43
C THR A 100 14.78 4.63 -7.11
N ILE A 101 13.59 4.98 -7.57
CA ILE A 101 12.38 4.15 -7.49
C ILE A 101 12.34 3.31 -8.77
N LEU A 102 12.41 1.99 -8.65
CA LEU A 102 12.25 1.02 -9.72
C LEU A 102 10.81 0.54 -9.72
N LEU A 103 10.18 0.50 -10.89
CA LEU A 103 8.75 0.21 -11.02
C LEU A 103 8.54 -1.29 -11.27
N GLY A 104 7.54 -1.86 -10.59
CA GLY A 104 7.04 -3.20 -10.88
C GLY A 104 5.92 -3.16 -11.94
N ASP A 105 5.46 -4.35 -12.33
CA ASP A 105 4.25 -4.55 -13.11
C ASP A 105 3.42 -5.64 -12.41
N PRO A 106 2.28 -5.29 -11.78
CA PRO A 106 1.51 -6.27 -11.02
C PRO A 106 0.96 -7.42 -11.89
N ASP A 107 0.89 -7.23 -13.22
CA ASP A 107 0.35 -8.21 -14.15
C ASP A 107 1.39 -9.22 -14.65
N ASP A 108 2.69 -8.93 -14.52
CA ASP A 108 3.77 -9.83 -15.01
C ASP A 108 4.06 -11.01 -14.07
N GLY A 109 3.56 -10.94 -12.83
CA GLY A 109 3.70 -11.96 -11.80
C GLY A 109 5.11 -12.05 -11.19
N VAL A 110 5.98 -11.06 -11.41
CA VAL A 110 7.32 -10.96 -10.84
C VAL A 110 7.29 -10.09 -9.59
N SER A 111 7.37 -10.73 -8.43
CA SER A 111 7.40 -10.04 -7.14
C SER A 111 8.79 -9.44 -6.82
N ALA A 112 8.82 -8.32 -6.10
CA ALA A 112 10.07 -7.58 -5.83
C ALA A 112 11.13 -8.37 -5.03
N ASN A 113 10.75 -9.46 -4.36
CA ASN A 113 11.70 -10.37 -3.72
C ASN A 113 12.60 -11.08 -4.72
N VAL A 114 12.11 -11.40 -5.93
CA VAL A 114 12.92 -11.96 -7.02
C VAL A 114 13.94 -10.92 -7.48
N GLU A 115 13.48 -9.71 -7.78
CA GLU A 115 14.32 -8.59 -8.23
C GLU A 115 15.42 -8.23 -7.23
N LEU A 116 15.11 -8.22 -5.92
CA LEU A 116 16.11 -8.03 -4.87
C LEU A 116 17.28 -9.03 -4.95
N HIS A 117 17.02 -10.25 -5.39
CA HIS A 117 18.03 -11.30 -5.53
C HIS A 117 18.75 -11.26 -6.88
N ASP A 118 18.06 -10.84 -7.94
CA ASP A 118 18.61 -10.72 -9.28
C ASP A 118 19.48 -9.45 -9.45
N ASP A 119 19.10 -8.33 -8.83
CA ASP A 119 19.91 -7.10 -8.71
C ASP A 119 20.27 -6.79 -7.24
N PRO A 120 21.45 -7.23 -6.78
CA PRO A 120 21.95 -6.93 -5.44
C PRO A 120 22.18 -5.45 -5.10
N SER A 121 22.03 -4.52 -6.04
CA SER A 121 22.10 -3.09 -5.75
C SER A 121 20.78 -2.51 -5.23
N ILE A 122 19.66 -3.24 -5.39
CA ILE A 122 18.38 -2.89 -4.79
C ILE A 122 18.48 -3.06 -3.27
N LEU A 123 18.16 -2.00 -2.53
CA LEU A 123 18.23 -1.99 -1.07
C LEU A 123 16.93 -2.53 -0.45
N LEU A 124 15.80 -2.03 -0.93
CA LEU A 124 14.45 -2.40 -0.47
C LEU A 124 13.56 -2.76 -1.65
N GLY A 125 12.62 -3.67 -1.45
CA GLY A 125 11.56 -3.98 -2.40
C GLY A 125 10.22 -4.14 -1.70
N ALA A 126 9.13 -3.73 -2.34
CA ALA A 126 7.75 -3.93 -1.90
C ALA A 126 7.40 -5.42 -1.99
N VAL A 127 7.40 -6.11 -0.85
CA VAL A 127 7.15 -7.55 -0.79
C VAL A 127 6.00 -7.82 0.14
N ASP A 128 5.01 -8.53 -0.38
CA ASP A 128 3.86 -8.95 0.40
C ASP A 128 4.25 -10.06 1.38
N THR A 129 3.64 -10.05 2.56
CA THR A 129 4.01 -11.01 3.62
C THR A 129 3.71 -12.46 3.27
N ASP A 130 2.66 -12.73 2.50
CA ASP A 130 2.37 -14.08 2.00
C ASP A 130 3.41 -14.58 1.00
N ILE A 131 3.84 -13.72 0.07
CA ILE A 131 4.98 -13.99 -0.83
C ILE A 131 6.26 -14.23 -0.02
N ALA A 132 6.56 -13.40 0.98
CA ALA A 132 7.73 -13.57 1.84
C ALA A 132 7.72 -14.93 2.56
N ILE A 133 6.54 -15.43 2.98
CA ILE A 133 6.38 -16.74 3.60
C ILE A 133 6.62 -17.87 2.60
N LEU A 134 5.97 -17.81 1.43
CA LEU A 134 6.03 -18.85 0.40
C LEU A 134 7.45 -18.96 -0.18
N ASP A 135 8.12 -17.84 -0.37
CA ASP A 135 9.45 -17.77 -0.97
C ASP A 135 10.61 -17.72 0.03
N ALA A 136 10.36 -17.88 1.33
CA ALA A 136 11.34 -17.74 2.41
C ALA A 136 12.64 -18.57 2.24
N ARG A 137 12.63 -19.59 1.37
CA ARG A 137 13.82 -20.39 1.03
C ARG A 137 14.47 -20.05 -0.31
N ARG A 138 13.70 -19.52 -1.25
CA ARG A 138 14.16 -19.25 -2.62
C ARG A 138 14.65 -17.81 -2.77
N TYR A 139 13.86 -16.88 -2.25
CA TYR A 139 14.11 -15.44 -2.31
C TYR A 139 13.84 -14.83 -0.92
N PRO A 140 14.64 -15.19 0.11
CA PRO A 140 14.41 -14.73 1.47
C PRO A 140 14.49 -13.20 1.59
N THR A 141 13.46 -12.59 2.16
CA THR A 141 13.37 -11.16 2.45
C THR A 141 12.93 -10.94 3.89
N VAL A 142 13.28 -9.78 4.45
CA VAL A 142 12.86 -9.35 5.77
C VAL A 142 12.26 -7.95 5.66
N GLY A 143 10.95 -7.85 5.91
CA GLY A 143 10.21 -6.60 5.97
C GLY A 143 10.70 -5.71 7.10
N VAL A 144 10.96 -4.43 6.81
CA VAL A 144 11.47 -3.45 7.78
C VAL A 144 10.55 -2.23 7.96
N PHE A 145 9.60 -2.03 7.05
CA PHE A 145 8.63 -0.93 7.06
C PHE A 145 7.40 -1.30 6.23
N ALA A 146 6.20 -1.23 6.80
CA ALA A 146 4.92 -1.51 6.15
C ALA A 146 4.17 -0.19 5.90
N PRO A 147 4.22 0.39 4.68
CA PRO A 147 3.59 1.68 4.40
C PRO A 147 2.06 1.63 4.50
N LEU A 148 1.47 0.45 4.30
CA LEU A 148 0.04 0.21 4.38
C LEU A 148 -0.30 -0.51 5.70
N LEU A 149 -1.41 -0.10 6.30
CA LEU A 149 -2.00 -0.76 7.46
C LEU A 149 -2.77 -2.02 7.04
N ARG A 150 -3.48 -1.94 5.90
CA ARG A 150 -4.29 -3.02 5.33
C ARG A 150 -3.98 -3.17 3.85
N ASP A 151 -4.15 -4.39 3.34
CA ASP A 151 -4.06 -4.67 1.91
C ASP A 151 -5.28 -4.10 1.15
N PRO A 152 -5.09 -3.24 0.13
CA PRO A 152 -6.19 -2.70 -0.67
C PRO A 152 -6.81 -3.72 -1.63
N ARG A 153 -6.31 -4.95 -1.73
CA ARG A 153 -6.93 -5.95 -2.60
C ARG A 153 -8.35 -6.28 -2.16
N ILE A 154 -9.21 -6.30 -3.17
CA ILE A 154 -10.63 -6.66 -3.06
C ILE A 154 -10.92 -7.90 -3.90
N ALA A 155 -12.03 -8.54 -3.58
CA ALA A 155 -12.77 -9.34 -4.56
C ALA A 155 -14.13 -8.68 -4.81
N TYR A 156 -14.54 -8.62 -6.07
CA TYR A 156 -15.77 -7.98 -6.50
C TYR A 156 -16.59 -8.80 -7.49
N TRP A 157 -17.88 -8.49 -7.57
CA TRP A 157 -18.86 -9.18 -8.41
C TRP A 157 -20.02 -8.24 -8.81
N ASP A 158 -20.68 -8.55 -9.93
CA ASP A 158 -21.88 -7.82 -10.37
C ASP A 158 -23.11 -8.30 -9.57
N VAL A 159 -23.68 -7.40 -8.75
CA VAL A 159 -24.86 -7.69 -7.91
C VAL A 159 -26.13 -7.89 -8.73
N ARG A 160 -26.22 -7.38 -9.96
CA ARG A 160 -27.39 -7.67 -10.82
C ARG A 160 -27.42 -9.12 -11.23
N VAL A 161 -26.23 -9.68 -11.49
CA VAL A 161 -26.04 -11.07 -11.88
C VAL A 161 -26.13 -11.97 -10.66
N HIS A 162 -25.52 -11.53 -9.55
CA HIS A 162 -25.41 -12.29 -8.30
C HIS A 162 -25.88 -11.51 -7.06
N PRO A 163 -27.20 -11.20 -6.93
CA PRO A 163 -27.72 -10.35 -5.87
C PRO A 163 -27.68 -10.98 -4.47
N GLY A 164 -27.40 -12.28 -4.39
CA GLY A 164 -27.47 -13.08 -3.17
C GLY A 164 -26.13 -13.33 -2.48
N ILE A 165 -25.02 -12.81 -3.00
CA ILE A 165 -23.68 -13.00 -2.42
C ILE A 165 -23.46 -11.96 -1.32
N PRO A 166 -23.37 -12.37 -0.03
CA PRO A 166 -23.15 -11.43 1.05
C PRO A 166 -21.66 -11.15 1.32
N THR A 167 -20.77 -12.09 0.96
CA THR A 167 -19.34 -12.05 1.26
C THR A 167 -18.55 -12.87 0.25
N VAL A 168 -17.23 -12.65 0.19
CA VAL A 168 -16.29 -13.38 -0.66
C VAL A 168 -16.29 -14.88 -0.35
N GLN A 169 -16.38 -15.28 0.92
CA GLN A 169 -16.42 -16.70 1.29
C GLN A 169 -17.68 -17.41 0.78
N ALA A 170 -18.75 -16.68 0.45
CA ALA A 170 -19.98 -17.25 -0.09
C ALA A 170 -19.90 -17.56 -1.59
N ILE A 171 -18.87 -17.06 -2.30
CA ILE A 171 -18.70 -17.22 -3.76
C ILE A 171 -18.60 -18.70 -4.15
N GLY A 172 -17.86 -19.52 -3.41
CA GLY A 172 -17.67 -20.95 -3.75
C GLY A 172 -18.95 -21.77 -3.81
N GLY A 173 -19.99 -21.33 -3.10
CA GLY A 173 -21.30 -21.98 -3.11
C GLY A 173 -22.24 -21.52 -4.22
N GLN A 174 -21.85 -20.52 -5.02
CA GLN A 174 -22.71 -19.95 -6.05
C GLN A 174 -22.54 -20.66 -7.38
N ALA A 175 -23.62 -20.65 -8.16
CA ALA A 175 -23.63 -21.12 -9.54
C ALA A 175 -23.67 -19.94 -10.51
N THR A 176 -23.26 -20.19 -11.76
CA THR A 176 -23.55 -19.29 -12.87
C THR A 176 -25.07 -19.07 -13.02
N PRO A 177 -25.53 -17.96 -13.63
CA PRO A 177 -26.96 -17.67 -13.76
C PRO A 177 -27.79 -18.75 -14.48
N ASP A 178 -27.16 -19.51 -15.38
CA ASP A 178 -27.78 -20.62 -16.09
C ASP A 178 -27.74 -21.95 -15.30
N GLY A 179 -27.08 -21.98 -14.14
CA GLY A 179 -26.96 -23.12 -13.25
C GLY A 179 -26.07 -24.25 -13.78
N THR A 180 -25.25 -24.00 -14.81
CA THR A 180 -24.47 -25.05 -15.47
C THR A 180 -23.10 -25.30 -14.83
N ALA A 181 -22.55 -24.31 -14.12
CA ALA A 181 -21.26 -24.38 -13.46
C ALA A 181 -21.26 -23.64 -12.11
N LEU A 182 -20.22 -23.85 -11.32
CA LEU A 182 -19.91 -22.96 -10.19
C LEU A 182 -19.48 -21.59 -10.72
N LEU A 183 -19.71 -20.55 -9.92
CA LEU A 183 -19.35 -19.18 -10.24
C LEU A 183 -17.83 -19.08 -10.46
N PRO A 184 -17.34 -18.67 -11.65
CA PRO A 184 -15.91 -18.54 -11.90
C PRO A 184 -15.29 -17.40 -11.09
N PHE A 185 -14.08 -17.61 -10.58
CA PHE A 185 -13.31 -16.63 -9.82
C PHE A 185 -12.03 -16.29 -10.59
N VAL A 186 -11.99 -15.11 -11.19
CA VAL A 186 -10.86 -14.64 -12.00
C VAL A 186 -9.80 -14.00 -11.09
N THR A 187 -8.55 -14.41 -11.23
CA THR A 187 -7.41 -13.95 -10.42
C THR A 187 -6.11 -14.01 -11.25
N THR A 188 -4.97 -13.64 -10.69
CA THR A 188 -3.67 -13.75 -11.35
C THR A 188 -3.02 -15.13 -11.10
N PRO A 189 -2.18 -15.62 -12.03
CA PRO A 189 -1.44 -16.87 -11.83
C PRO A 189 -0.57 -16.81 -10.57
N GLY A 190 -0.68 -17.83 -9.71
CA GLY A 190 0.16 -17.94 -8.50
C GLY A 190 -0.28 -17.04 -7.35
N ASP A 191 -1.46 -16.42 -7.41
CA ASP A 191 -2.04 -15.63 -6.33
C ASP A 191 -2.18 -16.45 -5.03
N PRO A 192 -1.43 -16.11 -3.96
CA PRO A 192 -1.49 -16.83 -2.69
C PRO A 192 -2.87 -16.84 -2.03
N PHE A 193 -3.68 -15.79 -2.25
CA PHE A 193 -5.05 -15.74 -1.73
C PHE A 193 -5.93 -16.82 -2.38
N SER A 194 -5.77 -17.06 -3.68
CA SER A 194 -6.56 -18.04 -4.41
C SER A 194 -6.26 -19.47 -3.94
N ASP A 195 -4.99 -19.78 -3.70
CA ASP A 195 -4.58 -21.05 -3.08
C ASP A 195 -5.07 -21.17 -1.63
N TYR A 196 -5.06 -20.07 -0.87
CA TYR A 196 -5.65 -20.04 0.47
C TYR A 196 -7.15 -20.34 0.41
N ALA A 197 -7.90 -19.69 -0.46
CA ALA A 197 -9.35 -19.86 -0.60
C ALA A 197 -9.74 -21.30 -0.99
N VAL A 198 -8.97 -21.92 -1.90
CA VAL A 198 -9.10 -23.35 -2.23
C VAL A 198 -8.79 -24.23 -1.01
N GLY A 199 -7.68 -23.97 -0.34
CA GLY A 199 -7.25 -24.71 0.84
C GLY A 199 -8.15 -24.55 2.07
N ALA A 200 -8.84 -23.41 2.16
CA ALA A 200 -9.85 -23.08 3.18
C ALA A 200 -11.26 -23.57 2.77
N GLN A 201 -11.41 -24.10 1.56
CA GLN A 201 -12.65 -24.64 1.00
C GLN A 201 -13.74 -23.59 0.76
N PHE A 202 -13.36 -22.33 0.56
CA PHE A 202 -14.28 -21.25 0.14
C PHE A 202 -14.37 -21.13 -1.38
N LEU A 203 -13.41 -21.69 -2.10
CA LEU A 203 -13.41 -21.88 -3.56
C LEU A 203 -12.98 -23.32 -3.89
N THR A 204 -13.24 -23.77 -5.11
CA THR A 204 -12.67 -25.02 -5.65
C THR A 204 -11.65 -24.73 -6.76
N PRO A 205 -10.70 -25.65 -7.03
CA PRO A 205 -9.73 -25.46 -8.11
C PRO A 205 -10.38 -25.20 -9.47
N GLU A 206 -11.56 -25.77 -9.73
CA GLU A 206 -12.29 -25.63 -11.00
C GLU A 206 -12.92 -24.24 -11.17
N GLN A 207 -13.06 -23.45 -10.10
CA GLN A 207 -13.56 -22.08 -10.17
C GLN A 207 -12.47 -21.09 -10.59
N ILE A 208 -11.21 -21.39 -10.33
CA ILE A 208 -10.10 -20.46 -10.54
C ILE A 208 -9.81 -20.30 -12.03
N LEU A 209 -9.89 -19.06 -12.51
CA LEU A 209 -9.50 -18.66 -13.85
C LEU A 209 -8.38 -17.62 -13.78
N THR A 210 -7.34 -17.78 -14.58
CA THR A 210 -6.18 -16.87 -14.57
C THR A 210 -5.83 -16.27 -15.93
N ASP A 211 -6.61 -16.59 -16.96
CA ASP A 211 -6.43 -16.10 -18.33
C ASP A 211 -7.80 -15.85 -18.97
N PRO A 212 -8.14 -14.59 -19.35
CA PRO A 212 -7.34 -13.37 -19.18
C PRO A 212 -7.19 -12.97 -17.70
N PRO A 213 -6.22 -12.09 -17.35
CA PRO A 213 -6.10 -11.55 -16.00
C PRO A 213 -7.35 -10.71 -15.61
N PRO A 214 -7.58 -10.47 -14.31
CA PRO A 214 -8.70 -9.68 -13.83
C PRO A 214 -8.69 -8.27 -14.43
N SER A 215 -9.83 -7.82 -14.92
CA SER A 215 -10.01 -6.43 -15.35
C SER A 215 -11.48 -6.07 -15.41
N ILE A 216 -11.81 -4.79 -15.21
CA ILE A 216 -13.19 -4.32 -15.32
C ILE A 216 -13.78 -4.59 -16.71
N GLN A 217 -12.98 -4.38 -17.76
CA GLN A 217 -13.40 -4.70 -19.12
C GLN A 217 -13.66 -6.20 -19.29
N GLY A 218 -12.80 -7.06 -18.74
CA GLY A 218 -13.00 -8.51 -18.76
C GLY A 218 -14.29 -8.96 -18.05
N LEU A 219 -14.63 -8.32 -16.92
CA LEU A 219 -15.90 -8.58 -16.22
C LEU A 219 -17.11 -8.22 -17.09
N ILE A 220 -17.05 -7.09 -17.80
CA ILE A 220 -18.12 -6.63 -18.69
C ILE A 220 -18.26 -7.55 -19.91
N ASP A 221 -17.15 -7.91 -20.53
CA ASP A 221 -17.11 -8.81 -21.69
C ASP A 221 -17.64 -10.21 -21.34
N ALA A 222 -17.55 -10.59 -20.05
CA ALA A 222 -18.12 -11.81 -19.50
C ALA A 222 -19.54 -11.64 -18.92
N ASP A 223 -20.26 -10.58 -19.29
CA ASP A 223 -21.63 -10.28 -18.85
C ASP A 223 -21.81 -10.22 -17.31
N GLY A 224 -20.75 -9.88 -16.57
CA GLY A 224 -20.76 -9.84 -15.11
C GLY A 224 -20.89 -11.20 -14.43
N VAL A 225 -20.74 -12.30 -15.18
CA VAL A 225 -20.85 -13.67 -14.68
C VAL A 225 -19.76 -14.05 -13.67
N PRO A 226 -18.46 -13.75 -13.89
CA PRO A 226 -17.44 -14.07 -12.92
C PRO A 226 -17.46 -13.10 -11.72
N ALA A 227 -16.90 -13.57 -10.62
CA ALA A 227 -16.34 -12.72 -9.57
C ALA A 227 -14.83 -12.66 -9.82
N GLN A 228 -14.16 -11.61 -9.37
CA GLN A 228 -12.73 -11.49 -9.60
C GLN A 228 -12.04 -10.68 -8.52
N THR A 229 -10.72 -10.85 -8.43
CA THR A 229 -9.88 -9.98 -7.61
C THR A 229 -9.66 -8.64 -8.29
N GLY A 230 -9.32 -7.61 -7.52
CA GLY A 230 -8.72 -6.38 -8.04
C GLY A 230 -8.31 -5.46 -6.92
N ASP A 231 -8.29 -4.17 -7.20
CA ASP A 231 -7.72 -3.15 -6.31
C ASP A 231 -8.76 -2.08 -5.94
N LEU A 232 -9.00 -1.93 -4.64
CA LEU A 232 -9.92 -0.93 -4.08
C LEU A 232 -9.60 0.49 -4.55
N LEU A 233 -8.32 0.82 -4.70
CA LEU A 233 -7.87 2.19 -4.94
C LEU A 233 -8.10 2.62 -6.40
N THR A 234 -8.35 1.66 -7.30
CA THR A 234 -8.49 1.93 -8.74
C THR A 234 -9.80 1.44 -9.34
N ASP A 235 -10.20 0.20 -9.02
CA ASP A 235 -11.26 -0.47 -9.75
C ASP A 235 -12.67 0.10 -9.51
N PRO A 236 -13.10 0.39 -8.27
CA PRO A 236 -14.42 0.98 -8.02
C PRO A 236 -14.62 2.30 -8.79
N TYR A 237 -13.62 3.19 -8.77
CA TYR A 237 -13.70 4.45 -9.50
C TYR A 237 -13.78 4.21 -11.01
N ARG A 238 -12.91 3.35 -11.56
CA ARG A 238 -12.92 3.02 -12.99
C ARG A 238 -14.27 2.44 -13.42
N PHE A 239 -14.87 1.60 -12.58
CA PHE A 239 -16.20 1.05 -12.82
C PHE A 239 -17.26 2.14 -12.84
N GLU A 240 -17.26 3.08 -11.89
CA GLU A 240 -18.20 4.21 -11.85
C GLU A 240 -18.12 5.13 -13.09
N GLN A 241 -16.96 5.22 -13.75
CA GLN A 241 -16.79 6.05 -14.94
C GLN A 241 -17.41 5.47 -16.23
N LEU A 242 -17.82 4.20 -16.23
CA LEU A 242 -18.34 3.58 -17.43
C LEU A 242 -19.74 4.12 -17.75
N THR A 243 -19.95 4.55 -18.99
CA THR A 243 -21.21 5.19 -19.40
C THR A 243 -22.41 4.24 -19.45
N GLU A 244 -22.16 2.93 -19.46
CA GLU A 244 -23.18 1.87 -19.37
C GLU A 244 -23.16 1.17 -18.01
N SER A 245 -22.47 1.74 -17.01
CA SER A 245 -22.17 1.00 -15.79
C SER A 245 -23.43 0.56 -15.07
N PRO A 246 -23.56 -0.74 -14.80
CA PRO A 246 -24.62 -1.19 -13.94
C PRO A 246 -24.38 -0.67 -12.53
N GLU A 247 -25.42 -0.06 -11.95
CA GLU A 247 -25.40 0.61 -10.65
C GLU A 247 -25.08 -0.29 -9.43
N SER A 248 -24.41 -1.43 -9.60
CA SER A 248 -24.22 -2.39 -8.52
C SER A 248 -23.02 -3.33 -8.70
N LEU A 249 -21.80 -2.80 -8.59
CA LEU A 249 -20.63 -3.58 -8.22
C LEU A 249 -20.64 -3.72 -6.69
N ALA A 250 -20.57 -4.95 -6.18
CA ALA A 250 -20.24 -5.18 -4.79
C ALA A 250 -18.79 -5.65 -4.71
N TRP A 251 -18.12 -5.24 -3.66
CA TRP A 251 -16.75 -5.64 -3.36
C TRP A 251 -16.61 -5.87 -1.86
N GLN A 252 -15.59 -6.63 -1.49
CA GLN A 252 -15.13 -6.80 -0.11
C GLN A 252 -13.61 -6.85 -0.13
N LEU A 253 -12.97 -6.21 0.84
CA LEU A 253 -11.53 -6.41 1.08
C LEU A 253 -11.26 -7.88 1.36
N ILE A 254 -10.17 -8.39 0.78
CA ILE A 254 -9.71 -9.75 1.06
C ILE A 254 -9.32 -9.89 2.54
N ASP A 255 -8.80 -8.79 3.12
CA ASP A 255 -8.56 -8.62 4.55
C ASP A 255 -9.81 -8.95 5.39
N ASP A 256 -10.96 -8.32 5.07
CA ASP A 256 -12.26 -8.59 5.72
C ASP A 256 -12.81 -10.00 5.43
N ALA A 257 -12.30 -10.68 4.41
CA ALA A 257 -12.60 -12.08 4.15
C ALA A 257 -11.81 -13.03 5.06
N GLY A 258 -10.98 -12.50 5.97
CA GLY A 258 -10.17 -13.22 6.93
C GLY A 258 -8.84 -13.69 6.33
N TYR A 259 -8.27 -12.92 5.41
CA TYR A 259 -6.93 -13.15 4.87
C TYR A 259 -6.12 -11.86 4.97
N GLU A 260 -5.66 -11.59 6.20
CA GLU A 260 -5.04 -10.32 6.56
C GLU A 260 -3.53 -10.35 6.33
N ARG A 261 -3.12 -10.13 5.07
CA ARG A 261 -1.71 -9.96 4.70
C ARG A 261 -1.31 -8.49 4.77
N ASP A 262 -0.05 -8.24 5.10
CA ASP A 262 0.55 -6.93 4.85
C ASP A 262 1.04 -6.88 3.39
N ALA A 263 0.52 -5.90 2.64
CA ALA A 263 0.90 -5.65 1.26
C ALA A 263 1.99 -4.57 1.17
N GLY A 264 2.84 -4.66 0.15
CA GLY A 264 3.84 -3.64 -0.17
C GLY A 264 4.86 -3.41 0.95
N VAL A 265 5.15 -4.40 1.80
CA VAL A 265 6.10 -4.23 2.90
C VAL A 265 7.49 -4.00 2.33
N LEU A 266 8.08 -2.83 2.58
CA LEU A 266 9.44 -2.54 2.17
C LEU A 266 10.40 -3.47 2.91
N SER A 267 10.96 -4.38 2.13
CA SER A 267 11.71 -5.54 2.59
C SER A 267 13.11 -5.53 2.01
N ALA A 268 14.08 -5.97 2.81
CA ALA A 268 15.46 -6.13 2.37
C ALA A 268 15.87 -7.59 2.42
N ARG A 269 16.89 -7.96 1.65
CA ARG A 269 17.53 -9.27 1.81
C ARG A 269 18.18 -9.38 3.19
N PRO A 270 18.23 -10.58 3.81
CA PRO A 270 18.92 -10.79 5.07
C PRO A 270 20.37 -10.29 5.09
N GLN A 271 21.10 -10.40 3.96
CA GLN A 271 22.48 -9.90 3.88
C GLN A 271 22.54 -8.35 3.90
N SER A 272 21.54 -7.67 3.33
CA SER A 272 21.42 -6.21 3.39
C SER A 272 21.16 -5.73 4.82
N LEU A 273 20.39 -6.49 5.62
CA LEU A 273 20.16 -6.20 7.04
C LEU A 273 21.45 -6.24 7.88
N VAL A 274 22.45 -7.03 7.46
CA VAL A 274 23.77 -7.11 8.11
C VAL A 274 24.73 -6.06 7.55
N ARG A 275 24.63 -5.75 6.25
CA ARG A 275 25.51 -4.82 5.56
C ARG A 275 25.18 -3.35 5.82
N TYR A 276 23.90 -3.03 5.94
CA TYR A 276 23.39 -1.65 6.05
C TYR A 276 22.56 -1.39 7.33
N PRO A 277 22.95 -1.91 8.52
CA PRO A 277 22.12 -1.75 9.72
C PRO A 277 22.01 -0.29 10.17
N GLU A 278 23.10 0.48 10.06
CA GLU A 278 23.12 1.91 10.43
C GLU A 278 22.26 2.72 9.45
N CYS A 279 22.38 2.45 8.14
CA CYS A 279 21.52 3.06 7.14
C CYS A 279 20.04 2.79 7.41
N LEU A 280 19.65 1.53 7.62
CA LEU A 280 18.25 1.18 7.83
C LEU A 280 17.69 1.80 9.12
N ALA A 281 18.52 1.98 10.15
CA ALA A 281 18.12 2.66 11.38
C ALA A 281 17.83 4.15 11.21
N VAL A 282 18.28 4.78 10.11
CA VAL A 282 18.01 6.18 9.78
C VAL A 282 17.01 6.30 8.64
N LEU A 283 17.14 5.47 7.60
CA LEU A 283 16.28 5.47 6.42
C LEU A 283 14.85 5.08 6.77
N VAL A 284 14.61 4.08 7.63
CA VAL A 284 13.24 3.67 7.99
C VAL A 284 12.48 4.82 8.68
N PRO A 285 13.04 5.53 9.69
CA PRO A 285 12.41 6.72 10.24
C PRO A 285 12.17 7.84 9.22
N VAL A 286 13.08 8.04 8.25
CA VAL A 286 12.87 8.98 7.14
C VAL A 286 11.67 8.58 6.28
N LEU A 287 11.51 7.29 5.97
CA LEU A 287 10.35 6.77 5.22
C LEU A 287 9.05 6.88 6.04
N GLN A 288 9.10 6.63 7.35
CA GLN A 288 7.95 6.84 8.24
C GLN A 288 7.53 8.31 8.22
N GLN A 289 8.47 9.24 8.38
CA GLN A 289 8.15 10.68 8.37
C GLN A 289 7.64 11.13 7.00
N ALA A 290 8.24 10.66 5.90
CA ALA A 290 7.77 10.96 4.55
C ALA A 290 6.32 10.49 4.32
N LEU A 291 5.93 9.35 4.90
CA LEU A 291 4.55 8.86 4.84
C LEU A 291 3.61 9.75 5.65
N VAL A 292 4.01 10.17 6.86
CA VAL A 292 3.22 11.15 7.65
C VAL A 292 3.05 12.46 6.89
N ASP A 293 4.13 13.00 6.35
CA ASP A 293 4.12 14.28 5.64
C ASP A 293 3.27 14.21 4.36
N TYR A 294 3.37 13.12 3.61
CA TYR A 294 2.56 12.91 2.41
C TYR A 294 1.06 12.81 2.75
N LEU A 295 0.70 12.12 3.84
CA LEU A 295 -0.71 11.99 4.25
C LEU A 295 -1.27 13.28 4.85
N ASP A 296 -0.44 14.15 5.44
CA ASP A 296 -0.88 15.47 5.96
C ASP A 296 -1.05 16.52 4.84
N ASP A 297 -0.17 16.51 3.83
CA ASP A 297 -0.21 17.43 2.68
C ASP A 297 0.07 16.72 1.33
N PRO A 298 -0.92 15.99 0.78
CA PRO A 298 -0.71 15.12 -0.38
C PRO A 298 -0.68 15.86 -1.73
N ASP A 299 -1.14 17.11 -1.81
CA ASP A 299 -1.58 17.73 -3.07
C ASP A 299 -0.46 17.80 -4.14
N GLU A 300 0.70 18.38 -3.80
CA GLU A 300 1.81 18.56 -4.74
C GLU A 300 2.41 17.22 -5.17
N THR A 301 2.67 16.34 -4.21
CA THR A 301 3.23 15.02 -4.47
C THR A 301 2.27 14.14 -5.28
N THR A 302 0.97 14.23 -5.05
CA THR A 302 -0.04 13.49 -5.82
C THR A 302 -0.12 13.98 -7.25
N ALA A 303 -0.02 15.29 -7.48
CA ALA A 303 0.06 15.84 -8.83
C ALA A 303 1.32 15.32 -9.57
N LEU A 304 2.46 15.22 -8.86
CA LEU A 304 3.68 14.62 -9.41
C LEU A 304 3.48 13.13 -9.73
N VAL A 305 2.89 12.34 -8.82
CA VAL A 305 2.58 10.92 -9.06
C VAL A 305 1.77 10.76 -10.35
N VAL A 306 0.68 11.52 -10.51
CA VAL A 306 -0.17 11.49 -11.72
C VAL A 306 0.63 11.86 -12.98
N GLU A 307 1.49 12.88 -12.92
CA GLU A 307 2.36 13.22 -14.04
C GLU A 307 3.30 12.07 -14.41
N LEU A 308 3.92 11.45 -13.41
CA LEU A 308 4.87 10.35 -13.60
C LEU A 308 4.17 9.13 -14.20
N SER A 309 3.01 8.71 -13.67
CA SER A 309 2.23 7.58 -14.22
C SER A 309 1.95 7.78 -15.71
N ALA A 310 1.47 8.97 -16.09
CA ALA A 310 1.19 9.31 -17.49
C ALA A 310 2.45 9.28 -18.37
N ARG A 311 3.58 9.80 -17.87
CA ARG A 311 4.86 9.81 -18.61
C ARG A 311 5.48 8.42 -18.75
N LEU A 312 5.15 7.51 -17.83
CA LEU A 312 5.61 6.13 -17.83
C LEU A 312 4.65 5.18 -18.58
N GLY A 313 3.49 5.66 -19.03
CA GLY A 313 2.61 4.93 -19.96
C GLY A 313 1.18 4.71 -19.48
N ASP A 314 0.88 5.01 -18.21
CA ASP A 314 -0.47 4.90 -17.66
C ASP A 314 -1.18 6.26 -17.69
N VAL A 315 -1.78 6.57 -18.85
CA VAL A 315 -2.52 7.81 -19.06
C VAL A 315 -3.92 7.80 -18.43
N GLU A 316 -4.40 6.63 -17.97
CA GLU A 316 -5.72 6.48 -17.37
C GLU A 316 -5.69 6.82 -15.87
N TYR A 317 -4.52 6.74 -15.24
CA TYR A 317 -4.30 7.22 -13.87
C TYR A 317 -4.26 8.74 -13.79
N GLY A 318 -5.44 9.37 -13.85
CA GLY A 318 -5.62 10.82 -13.80
C GLY A 318 -5.89 11.38 -12.40
N ALA A 319 -5.87 12.71 -12.28
CA ALA A 319 -6.05 13.42 -11.00
C ALA A 319 -7.34 13.06 -10.24
N ALA A 320 -8.45 12.82 -10.96
CA ALA A 320 -9.72 12.46 -10.34
C ALA A 320 -9.68 11.04 -9.73
N LEU A 321 -9.00 10.10 -10.41
CA LEU A 321 -8.81 8.76 -9.86
C LEU A 321 -7.86 8.80 -8.65
N ALA A 322 -6.75 9.53 -8.75
CA ALA A 322 -5.81 9.69 -7.64
C ALA A 322 -6.46 10.32 -6.40
N ALA A 323 -7.34 11.32 -6.58
CA ALA A 323 -8.09 11.92 -5.49
C ALA A 323 -9.06 10.91 -4.84
N ALA A 324 -9.78 10.12 -5.64
CA ALA A 324 -10.67 9.07 -5.13
C ALA A 324 -9.90 7.97 -4.37
N ALA A 325 -8.73 7.58 -4.89
CA ALA A 325 -7.83 6.63 -4.24
C ALA A 325 -7.35 7.14 -2.87
N LEU A 326 -6.92 8.42 -2.77
CA LEU A 326 -6.55 9.04 -1.49
C LEU A 326 -7.72 9.08 -0.49
N GLU A 327 -8.93 9.38 -0.95
CA GLU A 327 -10.12 9.32 -0.08
C GLU A 327 -10.34 7.89 0.46
N LEU A 328 -10.19 6.87 -0.39
CA LEU A 328 -10.34 5.47 0.00
C LEU A 328 -9.21 4.98 0.93
N LEU A 329 -7.98 5.46 0.75
CA LEU A 329 -6.86 5.14 1.62
C LEU A 329 -7.20 5.44 3.09
N HIS A 330 -7.86 6.56 3.35
CA HIS A 330 -8.31 6.95 4.68
C HIS A 330 -9.67 6.35 5.08
N ALA A 331 -10.63 6.29 4.15
CA ALA A 331 -11.99 5.85 4.47
C ALA A 331 -12.08 4.36 4.85
N GLU A 332 -11.19 3.53 4.28
CA GLU A 332 -11.16 2.08 4.49
C GLU A 332 -10.00 1.63 5.41
N ASP A 333 -9.35 2.59 6.10
CA ASP A 333 -8.21 2.37 6.99
C ASP A 333 -7.04 1.63 6.31
N ILE A 334 -6.82 1.84 5.00
CA ILE A 334 -5.71 1.25 4.25
C ILE A 334 -4.38 1.84 4.71
N VAL A 335 -4.37 3.13 5.06
CA VAL A 335 -3.26 3.78 5.74
C VAL A 335 -3.69 4.26 7.12
N GLY A 336 -2.79 4.13 8.09
CA GLY A 336 -3.10 4.50 9.46
C GLY A 336 -1.99 4.08 10.41
N ASN A 337 -2.10 4.57 11.65
CA ASN A 337 -1.41 3.93 12.76
C ASN A 337 -2.11 2.59 13.03
N GLY A 338 -1.35 1.53 13.29
CA GLY A 338 -1.93 0.26 13.73
C GLY A 338 -2.44 0.33 15.18
N GLY A 339 -2.37 -0.77 15.91
CA GLY A 339 -2.74 -0.86 17.32
C GLY A 339 -1.82 -0.07 18.28
N ASN A 340 -0.91 0.75 17.77
CA ASN A 340 0.02 1.57 18.54
C ASN A 340 0.22 2.96 17.92
N ALA A 341 1.13 3.77 18.47
CA ALA A 341 1.33 5.16 18.05
C ALA A 341 2.28 5.32 16.85
N ALA A 342 2.94 4.24 16.41
CA ALA A 342 3.86 4.27 15.29
C ALA A 342 3.11 3.99 13.99
N ILE A 343 3.51 4.68 12.91
CA ILE A 343 3.17 4.28 11.54
C ILE A 343 4.27 3.37 10.99
N GLY A 344 3.95 2.48 10.06
CA GLY A 344 4.97 1.70 9.36
C GLY A 344 5.38 0.40 10.04
N ASP A 345 4.89 0.12 11.25
CA ASP A 345 5.27 -1.08 11.98
C ASP A 345 4.38 -2.26 11.64
N ILE A 346 5.00 -3.44 11.64
CA ILE A 346 4.33 -4.68 11.26
C ILE A 346 3.65 -5.28 12.49
N GLU A 347 2.35 -5.54 12.40
CA GLU A 347 1.60 -6.14 13.49
C GLU A 347 1.88 -7.64 13.60
N LEU A 348 2.83 -8.00 14.46
CA LEU A 348 3.23 -9.40 14.65
C LEU A 348 2.08 -10.33 15.08
N GLY A 349 0.98 -9.79 15.64
CA GLY A 349 -0.24 -10.55 15.91
C GLY A 349 -0.93 -10.99 14.62
N ARG A 350 -1.27 -10.01 13.76
CA ARG A 350 -1.86 -10.24 12.43
C ARG A 350 -1.02 -11.21 11.59
N LEU A 351 0.29 -11.01 11.53
CA LEU A 351 1.18 -11.90 10.80
C LEU A 351 1.17 -13.34 11.35
N ARG A 352 1.10 -13.52 12.68
CA ARG A 352 0.96 -14.86 13.28
C ARG A 352 -0.36 -15.50 12.89
N ASP A 353 -1.45 -14.74 12.93
CA ASP A 353 -2.77 -15.24 12.55
C ASP A 353 -2.80 -15.65 11.08
N LEU A 354 -2.17 -14.88 10.19
CA LEU A 354 -1.96 -15.25 8.78
C LEU A 354 -1.21 -16.59 8.65
N PHE A 355 -0.11 -16.78 9.38
CA PHE A 355 0.61 -18.06 9.39
C PHE A 355 -0.28 -19.22 9.85
N GLU A 356 -1.11 -19.02 10.88
CA GLU A 356 -1.98 -20.05 11.44
C GLU A 356 -3.07 -20.49 10.47
N ILE A 357 -3.63 -19.56 9.68
CA ILE A 357 -4.71 -19.86 8.73
C ILE A 357 -4.17 -20.26 7.35
N ALA A 358 -3.17 -19.55 6.83
CA ALA A 358 -2.74 -19.66 5.44
C ALA A 358 -1.83 -20.86 5.21
N VAL A 359 -0.86 -21.10 6.09
CA VAL A 359 0.11 -22.21 5.91
C VAL A 359 -0.58 -23.58 5.84
N PRO A 360 -1.55 -23.92 6.71
CA PRO A 360 -2.28 -25.18 6.57
C PRO A 360 -3.17 -25.22 5.32
N ALA A 361 -3.81 -24.10 4.95
CA ALA A 361 -4.66 -24.02 3.77
C ALA A 361 -3.86 -24.23 2.48
N TRP A 362 -2.77 -23.48 2.27
CA TRP A 362 -1.84 -23.66 1.15
C TRP A 362 -1.35 -25.09 1.00
N LYS A 363 -0.98 -25.75 2.11
CA LYS A 363 -0.60 -27.17 2.09
C LYS A 363 -1.75 -28.09 1.64
N ARG A 364 -3.00 -27.79 2.01
CA ARG A 364 -4.18 -28.53 1.52
C ARG A 364 -4.45 -28.28 0.04
N ALA A 365 -4.17 -27.07 -0.44
CA ALA A 365 -4.23 -26.71 -1.86
C ALA A 365 -3.07 -27.30 -2.68
N GLY A 366 -2.05 -27.88 -2.03
CA GLY A 366 -0.92 -28.52 -2.69
C GLY A 366 0.29 -27.60 -2.92
N VAL A 367 0.27 -26.40 -2.36
CA VAL A 367 1.39 -25.45 -2.40
C VAL A 367 2.54 -25.93 -1.50
N ASP A 368 3.77 -25.85 -1.99
CA ASP A 368 4.97 -26.20 -1.22
C ASP A 368 5.39 -25.06 -0.30
N VAL A 369 4.87 -25.06 0.92
CA VAL A 369 5.25 -24.06 1.94
C VAL A 369 6.56 -24.46 2.63
N PRO A 370 7.58 -23.58 2.70
CA PRO A 370 8.83 -23.81 3.41
C PRO A 370 8.65 -24.38 4.83
N LYS A 371 9.38 -25.47 5.14
CA LYS A 371 9.33 -26.06 6.48
C LYS A 371 10.05 -25.17 7.50
N GLY A 372 9.36 -24.89 8.60
CA GLY A 372 9.93 -24.24 9.78
C GLY A 372 10.09 -22.72 9.65
N VAL A 373 9.54 -22.11 8.59
CA VAL A 373 9.42 -20.66 8.50
C VAL A 373 8.54 -20.16 9.65
N VAL A 374 8.97 -19.09 10.30
CA VAL A 374 8.24 -18.40 11.37
C VAL A 374 8.15 -16.90 11.06
N PRO A 375 7.23 -16.15 11.70
CA PRO A 375 7.08 -14.70 11.47
C PRO A 375 8.39 -13.91 11.58
N ASP A 376 9.23 -14.23 12.57
CA ASP A 376 10.51 -13.54 12.79
C ASP A 376 11.53 -13.77 11.65
N ASP A 377 11.30 -14.74 10.77
CA ASP A 377 12.15 -14.96 9.58
C ASP A 377 11.86 -13.97 8.45
N VAL A 378 10.64 -13.40 8.42
CA VAL A 378 10.15 -12.61 7.27
C VAL A 378 9.95 -11.12 7.58
N VAL A 379 9.94 -10.71 8.86
CA VAL A 379 9.75 -9.30 9.25
C VAL A 379 10.57 -8.91 10.49
N THR A 380 10.84 -7.62 10.64
CA THR A 380 11.42 -7.05 11.85
C THR A 380 11.02 -5.58 12.06
N ASN A 381 10.57 -5.24 13.28
CA ASN A 381 10.29 -3.87 13.69
C ASN A 381 11.50 -3.16 14.33
N ARG A 382 12.73 -3.70 14.15
CA ARG A 382 13.93 -3.18 14.83
C ARG A 382 14.33 -1.76 14.41
N PHE A 383 13.85 -1.29 13.26
CA PHE A 383 14.20 -0.01 12.66
C PHE A 383 13.09 1.03 12.74
N ILE A 384 11.90 0.63 13.20
CA ILE A 384 10.76 1.51 13.39
C ILE A 384 11.05 2.47 14.56
N ASP A 385 10.93 3.76 14.29
CA ASP A 385 10.83 4.76 15.34
C ASP A 385 9.40 4.73 15.89
N ARG A 386 9.28 4.44 17.20
CA ARG A 386 8.00 4.31 17.89
C ARG A 386 7.32 5.65 18.20
N THR A 387 7.96 6.76 17.86
CA THR A 387 7.48 8.11 18.12
C THR A 387 6.91 8.81 16.88
N ILE A 388 7.06 8.22 15.69
CA ILE A 388 6.57 8.75 14.42
C ILE A 388 5.27 8.04 14.04
N GLY A 389 4.19 8.80 13.88
CA GLY A 389 2.88 8.33 13.45
C GLY A 389 1.93 9.50 13.19
N LEU A 390 0.72 9.19 12.73
CA LEU A 390 -0.36 10.15 12.42
C LEU A 390 -0.98 10.81 13.66
#